data_AF-A0A525K4K1-F1
#
_entry.id   AF-A0A525K4K1-F1
#
_cell.length_a   1.000
_cell.length_b   1.000
_cell.length_c   1.000
_cell.angle_alpha   90.00
_cell.angle_beta   90.00
_cell.angle_gamma   90.00
#
_symmetry.space_group_name_H-M   'P 1'
#
loop_
_entity.id
_entity.type
_entity.pdbx_description
1 polymer ?
#
loop_
_entity_poly.entity_id
_entity_poly.type
_entity_poly.pdbx_seq_one_letter_code
_entity_poly.pdbx_strand_id
1 'polypeptide(L)'
;MAARTSQVDAGLKYPPIAWELLGGTLFLLFAFSRSSFVSKFLNSDNLLIVDWTNHVFFDRYNWQEFQFPTAPSLFPDFLTSVPVQLITGSWRAAIFVGAAVWFCTLLYGCGTVLSGITNLSAREAVSAVWLVTLVLMIVEMAKSGGGRHILTLQPITHGGAFIVSILAAILVHNLRRAFSWLRIGVLCLVCCMIVLSDRIFVFYFVAPMLLVLLIRGPHDRQGLAPIGSIVLGTIVGWFLADLLPHQQPLPRIEFSNITTRVMLFASQVDASTFVGTITPAIVFCVRFQFCTCVTGNQSVSIGCLAPPRCWLQ
;
A
#
# COMPACT_ATOMS: atom_id res chain seq x y z
N MET A 1 -1.58 -41.79 -11.43
CA MET A 1 -0.22 -41.85 -10.84
C MET A 1 0.74 -41.15 -11.79
N ALA A 2 0.89 -39.84 -11.64
CA ALA A 2 1.90 -39.07 -12.37
C ALA A 2 3.14 -38.99 -11.48
N ALA A 3 4.26 -39.49 -11.99
CA ALA A 3 5.54 -39.51 -11.29
C ALA A 3 5.96 -38.08 -10.95
N ARG A 4 6.10 -37.81 -9.65
CA ARG A 4 6.72 -36.60 -9.11
C ARG A 4 8.18 -36.68 -9.50
N THR A 5 8.56 -36.02 -10.60
CA THR A 5 9.95 -35.81 -10.96
C THR A 5 10.61 -35.08 -9.79
N SER A 6 11.37 -35.82 -9.00
CA SER A 6 12.28 -35.31 -7.98
C SER A 6 13.37 -34.54 -8.70
N GLN A 7 13.06 -33.28 -8.97
CA GLN A 7 13.97 -32.33 -9.57
C GLN A 7 15.12 -32.13 -8.58
N VAL A 8 16.32 -32.34 -9.10
CA VAL A 8 17.59 -32.14 -8.41
C VAL A 8 17.70 -30.64 -8.10
N ASP A 9 17.20 -30.24 -6.93
CA ASP A 9 17.40 -28.91 -6.36
C ASP A 9 18.85 -28.80 -5.86
N ALA A 10 19.77 -28.66 -6.80
CA ALA A 10 21.16 -28.33 -6.52
C ALA A 10 21.24 -26.88 -6.01
N GLY A 11 20.95 -26.70 -4.71
CA GLY A 11 21.82 -25.98 -3.77
C GLY A 11 22.09 -24.49 -3.97
N LEU A 12 21.52 -23.81 -4.95
CA LEU A 12 21.50 -22.35 -4.97
C LEU A 12 20.49 -21.90 -3.92
N LYS A 13 20.95 -21.80 -2.66
CA LYS A 13 20.28 -21.07 -1.59
C LYS A 13 20.19 -19.63 -2.04
N TYR A 14 19.14 -19.33 -2.78
CA TYR A 14 18.91 -18.00 -3.25
C TYR A 14 18.88 -17.04 -2.03
N PRO A 15 19.46 -15.84 -2.12
CA PRO A 15 19.58 -14.89 -1.00
C PRO A 15 18.24 -14.58 -0.31
N PRO A 16 18.10 -14.45 1.02
CA PRO A 16 16.80 -14.06 1.63
C PRO A 16 16.22 -12.75 1.05
N ILE A 17 14.90 -12.55 1.08
CA ILE A 17 14.17 -11.31 0.67
C ILE A 17 14.82 -10.03 1.23
N ALA A 18 15.54 -10.16 2.34
CA ALA A 18 16.37 -9.13 2.93
C ALA A 18 17.35 -8.46 1.94
N TRP A 19 17.86 -9.17 0.93
CA TRP A 19 18.80 -8.59 -0.05
C TRP A 19 18.13 -7.63 -1.02
N GLU A 20 16.91 -7.92 -1.46
CA GLU A 20 16.12 -7.00 -2.29
C GLU A 20 15.77 -5.73 -1.51
N LEU A 21 15.37 -5.88 -0.24
CA LEU A 21 15.07 -4.75 0.65
C LEU A 21 16.32 -3.92 0.97
N LEU A 22 17.46 -4.59 1.21
CA LEU A 22 18.74 -3.93 1.39
C LEU A 22 19.16 -3.19 0.13
N GLY A 23 19.02 -3.82 -1.05
CA GLY A 23 19.28 -3.20 -2.34
C GLY A 23 18.44 -1.95 -2.57
N GLY A 24 17.14 -2.02 -2.25
CA GLY A 24 16.24 -0.87 -2.30
C GLY A 24 16.65 0.26 -1.34
N THR A 25 17.04 -0.09 -0.12
CA THR A 25 17.51 0.88 0.88
C THR A 25 18.83 1.54 0.46
N LEU A 26 19.78 0.76 -0.07
CA LEU A 26 21.07 1.27 -0.57
C LEU A 26 20.88 2.16 -1.80
N PHE A 27 19.94 1.81 -2.69
CA PHE A 27 19.59 2.66 -3.83
C PHE A 27 19.03 4.01 -3.35
N LEU A 28 18.11 4.01 -2.38
CA LEU A 28 17.61 5.25 -1.80
C LEU A 28 18.72 6.04 -1.12
N LEU A 29 19.64 5.39 -0.40
CA LEU A 29 20.78 6.07 0.23
C LEU A 29 21.64 6.78 -0.82
N PHE A 30 21.92 6.10 -1.94
CA PHE A 30 22.61 6.70 -3.08
C PHE A 30 21.81 7.87 -3.68
N ALA A 31 20.49 7.73 -3.84
CA ALA A 31 19.65 8.81 -4.34
C ALA A 31 19.68 10.04 -3.42
N PHE A 32 19.51 9.86 -2.11
CA PHE A 32 19.59 10.93 -1.10
C PHE A 32 20.97 11.57 -0.99
N SER A 33 22.05 10.92 -1.46
CA SER A 33 23.37 11.54 -1.57
C SER A 33 23.47 12.58 -2.71
N ARG A 34 22.51 12.58 -3.66
CA ARG A 34 22.47 13.53 -4.79
C ARG A 34 21.64 14.76 -4.43
N SER A 35 22.23 15.94 -4.57
CA SER A 35 21.54 17.21 -4.31
C SER A 35 20.30 17.42 -5.19
N SER A 36 20.33 16.96 -6.44
CA SER A 36 19.20 17.04 -7.38
C SER A 36 17.99 16.19 -6.97
N PHE A 37 18.23 15.09 -6.27
CA PHE A 37 17.15 14.27 -5.72
C PHE A 37 16.58 14.91 -4.47
N VAL A 38 17.45 15.33 -3.56
CA VAL A 38 17.04 15.96 -2.31
C VAL A 38 16.22 17.23 -2.56
N SER A 39 16.59 18.07 -3.53
CA SER A 39 15.86 19.30 -3.87
C SER A 39 14.46 19.06 -4.43
N LYS A 40 14.20 17.88 -5.00
CA LYS A 40 12.88 17.46 -5.47
C LYS A 40 12.11 16.65 -4.44
N PHE A 41 12.84 15.96 -3.57
CA PHE A 41 12.27 15.16 -2.51
C PHE A 41 11.74 16.02 -1.36
N LEU A 42 12.42 17.12 -1.08
CA LEU A 42 12.11 18.02 0.02
C LEU A 42 11.41 19.28 -0.50
N ASN A 43 10.29 19.60 0.14
CA ASN A 43 9.64 20.90 0.06
C ASN A 43 9.21 21.29 1.49
N SER A 44 8.67 22.50 1.65
CA SER A 44 8.17 22.98 2.96
C SER A 44 7.14 22.04 3.56
N ASP A 45 6.25 21.50 2.74
CA ASP A 45 5.10 20.70 3.19
C ASP A 45 5.57 19.34 3.75
N ASN A 46 6.54 18.71 3.09
CA ASN A 46 7.13 17.44 3.50
C ASN A 46 7.93 17.54 4.80
N LEU A 47 8.35 18.76 5.17
CA LEU A 47 9.05 19.03 6.44
C LEU A 47 8.08 19.27 7.60
N LEU A 48 6.77 19.28 7.38
CA LEU A 48 5.80 19.56 8.43
C LEU A 48 5.88 18.56 9.60
N ILE A 49 6.04 17.26 9.31
CA ILE A 49 6.19 16.24 10.38
C ILE A 49 7.44 16.53 11.22
N VAL A 50 8.50 16.94 10.54
CA VAL A 50 9.78 17.27 11.17
C VAL A 50 9.65 18.50 12.06
N ASP A 51 9.03 19.53 11.53
CA ASP A 51 8.83 20.82 12.18
C ASP A 51 7.92 20.66 13.40
N TRP A 52 6.80 19.95 13.24
CA TRP A 52 5.91 19.57 14.32
C TRP A 52 6.64 18.81 15.43
N THR A 53 7.45 17.81 15.06
CA THR A 53 8.22 17.03 16.05
C THR A 53 9.16 17.92 16.83
N ASN A 54 9.84 18.86 16.16
CA ASN A 54 10.75 19.75 16.84
C ASN A 54 10.04 20.69 17.81
N HIS A 55 8.98 21.35 17.34
CA HIS A 55 8.24 22.30 18.15
C HIS A 55 7.59 21.63 19.37
N VAL A 56 6.97 20.47 19.20
CA VAL A 56 6.26 19.79 20.29
C VAL A 56 7.23 19.17 21.30
N PHE A 57 8.29 18.50 20.85
CA PHE A 57 9.14 17.71 21.75
C PHE A 57 10.42 18.42 22.20
N PHE A 58 10.98 19.33 21.40
CA PHE A 58 12.19 20.07 21.76
C PHE A 58 11.89 21.49 22.25
N ASP A 59 11.01 22.23 21.56
CA ASP A 59 10.68 23.62 21.94
C ASP A 59 9.55 23.73 22.99
N ARG A 60 8.89 22.60 23.29
CA ARG A 60 7.80 22.48 24.29
C ARG A 60 6.56 23.30 23.95
N TYR A 61 6.28 23.49 22.68
CA TYR A 61 5.04 24.11 22.23
C TYR A 61 3.87 23.18 22.54
N ASN A 62 2.70 23.74 22.86
CA ASN A 62 1.51 22.93 23.02
C ASN A 62 1.14 22.35 21.65
N TRP A 63 0.97 21.03 21.55
CA TRP A 63 0.62 20.36 20.29
C TRP A 63 -0.66 20.90 19.66
N GLN A 64 -1.55 21.48 20.47
CA GLN A 64 -2.80 22.10 20.03
C GLN A 64 -2.61 23.44 19.31
N GLU A 65 -1.44 24.09 19.47
CA GLU A 65 -1.12 25.35 18.81
C GLU A 65 -0.70 25.13 17.34
N PHE A 66 -0.41 23.88 16.97
CA PHE A 66 -0.05 23.54 15.61
C PHE A 66 -1.30 23.35 14.75
N GLN A 67 -1.40 24.10 13.64
CA GLN A 67 -2.46 23.89 12.67
C GLN A 67 -2.14 22.69 11.80
N PHE A 68 -2.96 21.65 11.91
CA PHE A 68 -2.83 20.49 11.05
C PHE A 68 -3.42 20.78 9.67
N PRO A 69 -2.78 20.29 8.59
CA PRO A 69 -3.36 20.34 7.27
C PRO A 69 -4.59 19.43 7.22
N THR A 70 -5.44 19.65 6.22
CA THR A 70 -6.67 18.87 6.00
C THR A 70 -6.42 17.36 5.95
N ALA A 71 -5.27 16.95 5.39
CA ALA A 71 -4.75 15.59 5.45
C ALA A 71 -3.55 15.60 6.40
N PRO A 72 -3.76 15.39 7.71
CA PRO A 72 -2.69 15.51 8.69
C PRO A 72 -1.61 14.43 8.55
N SER A 73 -1.88 13.37 7.78
CA SER A 73 -0.94 12.28 7.49
C SER A 73 -0.29 11.69 8.75
N LEU A 74 -1.06 11.63 9.85
CA LEU A 74 -0.60 11.11 11.14
C LEU A 74 -0.10 9.66 11.02
N PHE A 75 -0.88 8.83 10.34
CA PHE A 75 -0.56 7.45 10.05
C PHE A 75 -0.55 7.23 8.53
N PRO A 76 0.52 6.63 7.98
CA PRO A 76 1.60 5.98 8.72
C PRO A 76 2.86 6.87 8.91
N ASP A 77 2.85 8.11 8.40
CA ASP A 77 4.06 8.95 8.30
C ASP A 77 4.61 9.40 9.66
N PHE A 78 3.79 9.87 10.60
CA PHE A 78 4.32 10.26 11.93
C PHE A 78 4.85 9.03 12.67
N LEU A 79 4.21 7.87 12.51
CA LEU A 79 4.63 6.64 13.19
C LEU A 79 6.06 6.23 12.79
N THR A 80 6.48 6.50 11.55
CA THR A 80 7.83 6.14 11.11
C THR A 80 8.84 7.26 11.32
N SER A 81 8.46 8.51 11.03
CA SER A 81 9.42 9.63 11.07
C SER A 81 9.65 10.19 12.47
N VAL A 82 8.62 10.31 13.31
CA VAL A 82 8.75 10.93 14.66
C VAL A 82 9.72 10.15 15.54
N PRO A 83 9.63 8.81 15.71
CA PRO A 83 10.55 8.09 16.58
C PRO A 83 12.01 8.22 16.12
N VAL A 84 12.25 8.19 14.81
CA VAL A 84 13.61 8.32 14.24
C VAL A 84 14.17 9.70 14.55
N GLN A 85 13.38 10.75 14.41
CA GLN A 85 13.81 12.11 14.72
C GLN A 85 14.08 12.28 16.22
N LEU A 86 13.22 11.74 17.09
CA LEU A 86 13.44 11.81 18.55
C LEU A 86 14.72 11.09 18.98
N ILE A 87 15.03 9.95 18.35
CA ILE A 87 16.24 9.17 18.65
C ILE A 87 17.51 9.83 18.11
N THR A 88 17.45 10.35 16.88
CA THR A 88 18.65 10.81 16.16
C THR A 88 18.88 12.32 16.23
N GLY A 89 17.87 13.11 16.59
CA GLY A 89 17.85 14.57 16.44
C GLY A 89 17.95 15.05 14.99
N SER A 90 17.84 14.15 14.01
CA SER A 90 18.12 14.43 12.60
C SER A 90 16.89 14.24 11.75
N TRP A 91 16.36 15.36 11.25
CA TRP A 91 15.26 15.34 10.30
C TRP A 91 15.60 14.63 8.99
N ARG A 92 16.86 14.70 8.55
CA ARG A 92 17.34 14.00 7.35
C ARG A 92 17.25 12.49 7.54
N ALA A 93 17.63 12.00 8.72
CA ALA A 93 17.50 10.59 9.06
C ALA A 93 16.03 10.16 9.11
N ALA A 94 15.16 10.98 9.72
CA ALA A 94 13.73 10.70 9.81
C ALA A 94 13.05 10.57 8.44
N ILE A 95 13.33 11.50 7.52
CA ILE A 95 12.79 11.45 6.16
C ILE A 95 13.35 10.27 5.38
N PHE A 96 14.66 10.03 5.46
CA PHE A 96 15.28 8.89 4.79
C PHE A 96 14.70 7.55 5.27
N VAL A 97 14.61 7.35 6.58
CA VAL A 97 14.08 6.11 7.15
C VAL A 97 12.60 5.94 6.80
N GLY A 98 11.79 7.01 6.86
CA GLY A 98 10.41 6.98 6.41
C GLY A 98 10.29 6.51 4.95
N ALA A 99 11.03 7.14 4.05
CA ALA A 99 11.06 6.77 2.63
C ALA A 99 11.53 5.32 2.40
N ALA A 100 12.55 4.87 3.15
CA ALA A 100 13.06 3.50 3.05
C ALA A 100 12.05 2.46 3.53
N VAL A 101 11.37 2.72 4.65
CA VAL A 101 10.28 1.87 5.16
C VAL A 101 9.14 1.80 4.14
N TRP A 102 8.72 2.93 3.58
CA TRP A 102 7.69 2.99 2.55
C TRP A 102 8.06 2.21 1.30
N PHE A 103 9.28 2.40 0.81
CA PHE A 103 9.75 1.71 -0.38
C PHE A 103 9.84 0.20 -0.16
N CYS A 104 10.39 -0.25 0.97
CA CYS A 104 10.46 -1.67 1.32
C CYS A 104 9.08 -2.30 1.47
N THR A 105 8.16 -1.58 2.12
CA THR A 105 6.77 -2.01 2.29
C THR A 105 6.05 -2.14 0.95
N LEU A 106 6.27 -1.19 0.03
CA LEU A 106 5.72 -1.22 -1.31
C LEU A 106 6.26 -2.40 -2.11
N LEU A 107 7.58 -2.62 -2.11
CA LEU A 107 8.21 -3.77 -2.78
C LEU A 107 7.66 -5.10 -2.26
N TYR A 108 7.58 -5.26 -0.95
CA TYR A 108 7.05 -6.46 -0.32
C TYR A 108 5.55 -6.66 -0.60
N GLY A 109 4.75 -5.60 -0.50
CA GLY A 109 3.31 -5.63 -0.76
C GLY A 109 3.01 -6.00 -2.21
N CYS A 110 3.64 -5.31 -3.16
CA CYS A 110 3.53 -5.61 -4.58
C CYS A 110 4.03 -7.02 -4.92
N GLY A 111 5.14 -7.47 -4.32
CA GLY A 111 5.64 -8.84 -4.52
C GLY A 111 4.68 -9.90 -3.97
N THR A 112 4.05 -9.64 -2.82
CA THR A 112 3.02 -10.53 -2.24
C THR A 112 1.79 -10.60 -3.14
N VAL A 113 1.35 -9.46 -3.67
CA VAL A 113 0.27 -9.38 -4.67
C VAL A 113 0.64 -10.16 -5.93
N LEU A 114 1.84 -9.94 -6.46
CA LEU A 114 2.35 -10.60 -7.66
C LEU A 114 2.45 -12.13 -7.47
N SER A 115 2.96 -12.60 -6.34
CA SER A 115 2.98 -14.03 -5.99
C SER A 115 1.57 -14.60 -5.82
N GLY A 116 0.60 -13.81 -5.38
CA GLY A 116 -0.79 -14.23 -5.29
C GLY A 116 -1.46 -14.43 -6.66
N ILE A 117 -1.08 -13.63 -7.67
CA ILE A 117 -1.65 -13.70 -9.02
C ILE A 117 -0.82 -14.55 -9.98
N THR A 118 0.42 -14.89 -9.63
CA THR A 118 1.30 -15.77 -10.40
C THR A 118 1.50 -17.09 -9.65
N ASN A 119 2.13 -18.08 -10.27
CA ASN A 119 2.59 -19.27 -9.56
C ASN A 119 4.03 -19.10 -9.04
N LEU A 120 4.53 -17.86 -8.96
CA LEU A 120 5.86 -17.57 -8.43
C LEU A 120 5.85 -17.65 -6.91
N SER A 121 6.96 -18.10 -6.34
CA SER A 121 7.21 -17.96 -4.92
C SER A 121 7.19 -16.47 -4.51
N ALA A 122 6.82 -16.17 -3.27
CA ALA A 122 6.80 -14.79 -2.75
C ALA A 122 8.14 -14.08 -2.97
N ARG A 123 9.22 -14.85 -2.86
CA ARG A 123 10.58 -14.39 -3.06
C ARG A 123 10.84 -14.02 -4.52
N GLU A 124 10.59 -14.90 -5.49
CA GLU A 124 10.74 -14.59 -6.92
C GLU A 124 9.89 -13.38 -7.34
N ALA A 125 8.68 -13.28 -6.81
CA ALA A 125 7.79 -12.16 -7.08
C ALA A 125 8.34 -10.82 -6.53
N VAL A 126 8.86 -10.80 -5.30
CA VAL A 126 9.53 -9.60 -4.75
C VAL A 126 10.77 -9.25 -5.55
N SER A 127 11.60 -10.24 -5.93
CA SER A 127 12.78 -9.99 -6.78
C SER A 127 12.39 -9.42 -8.15
N ALA A 128 11.31 -9.91 -8.76
CA ALA A 128 10.80 -9.39 -10.02
C ALA A 128 10.30 -7.94 -9.90
N VAL A 129 9.52 -7.64 -8.85
CA VAL A 129 9.07 -6.27 -8.55
C VAL A 129 10.27 -5.35 -8.32
N TRP A 130 11.25 -5.80 -7.55
CA TRP A 130 12.48 -5.04 -7.30
C TRP A 130 13.24 -4.76 -8.59
N LEU A 131 13.46 -5.75 -9.45
CA LEU A 131 14.20 -5.57 -10.71
C LEU A 131 13.53 -4.53 -11.61
N VAL A 132 12.21 -4.63 -11.78
CA VAL A 132 11.44 -3.67 -12.59
C VAL A 132 11.52 -2.27 -11.97
N THR A 133 11.31 -2.18 -10.65
CA THR A 133 11.35 -0.89 -9.94
C THR A 133 12.73 -0.26 -10.01
N LEU A 134 13.80 -1.04 -9.85
CA LEU A 134 15.18 -0.58 -9.94
C LEU A 134 15.48 0.03 -11.31
N VAL A 135 15.10 -0.65 -12.40
CA VAL A 135 15.30 -0.15 -13.76
C VAL A 135 14.55 1.17 -13.95
N LEU A 136 13.28 1.24 -13.55
CA LEU A 136 12.47 2.46 -13.66
C LEU A 136 13.08 3.61 -12.84
N MET A 137 13.52 3.34 -11.62
CA MET A 137 14.13 4.33 -10.73
C MET A 137 15.47 4.82 -11.28
N ILE A 138 16.32 3.96 -11.85
CA ILE A 138 17.57 4.38 -12.50
C ILE A 138 17.28 5.32 -13.66
N VAL A 139 16.31 4.99 -14.51
CA VAL A 139 15.92 5.83 -15.65
C VAL A 139 15.37 7.17 -15.18
N GLU A 140 14.51 7.18 -14.16
CA GLU A 140 13.92 8.40 -13.59
C GLU A 140 14.97 9.29 -12.94
N MET A 141 15.93 8.69 -12.23
CA MET A 141 17.09 9.38 -11.66
C MET A 141 17.99 9.98 -12.74
N ALA A 142 18.26 9.25 -13.83
CA ALA A 142 19.08 9.74 -14.93
C ALA A 142 18.42 10.91 -15.68
N LYS A 143 17.10 10.84 -15.90
CA LYS A 143 16.36 11.85 -16.67
C LYS A 143 16.08 13.11 -15.86
N SER A 144 15.68 12.95 -14.60
CA SER A 144 15.08 14.03 -13.82
C SER A 144 15.73 14.22 -12.45
N GLY A 145 16.57 13.32 -11.98
CA GLY A 145 17.08 13.33 -10.61
C GLY A 145 16.02 13.01 -9.56
N GLY A 146 14.78 12.72 -9.94
CA GLY A 146 13.67 12.38 -9.04
C GLY A 146 12.35 12.87 -9.62
N GLY A 147 11.52 11.98 -10.16
CA GLY A 147 10.27 12.35 -10.81
C GLY A 147 9.05 12.11 -9.91
N ARG A 148 7.86 12.22 -10.52
CA ARG A 148 6.57 12.18 -9.79
C ARG A 148 6.34 10.86 -9.06
N HIS A 149 6.91 9.75 -9.54
CA HIS A 149 6.68 8.44 -8.92
C HIS A 149 7.35 8.33 -7.55
N ILE A 150 8.47 9.04 -7.34
CA ILE A 150 9.17 9.12 -6.06
C ILE A 150 8.37 9.91 -5.02
N LEU A 151 7.43 10.77 -5.45
CA LEU A 151 6.56 11.51 -4.53
C LEU A 151 5.72 10.56 -3.67
N THR A 152 5.45 9.34 -4.13
CA THR A 152 4.74 8.31 -3.32
C THR A 152 5.51 7.87 -2.07
N LEU A 153 6.80 8.16 -1.99
CA LEU A 153 7.65 7.89 -0.83
C LEU A 153 7.80 9.09 0.10
N GLN A 154 7.30 10.26 -0.33
CA GLN A 154 7.33 11.46 0.50
C GLN A 154 6.28 11.37 1.61
N PRO A 155 6.57 11.93 2.79
CA PRO A 155 5.53 12.15 3.79
C PRO A 155 4.50 13.14 3.24
N ILE A 156 3.26 13.05 3.72
CA ILE A 156 2.17 14.01 3.46
C ILE A 156 1.61 14.00 2.03
N THR A 157 2.22 13.30 1.08
CA THR A 157 1.75 13.19 -0.32
C THR A 157 0.73 12.06 -0.57
N HIS A 158 0.01 11.62 0.47
CA HIS A 158 -0.92 10.46 0.43
C HIS A 158 -0.25 9.11 0.13
N GLY A 159 1.07 9.09 -0.13
CA GLY A 159 1.82 7.89 -0.50
C GLY A 159 1.78 6.81 0.58
N GLY A 160 1.92 7.18 1.85
CA GLY A 160 1.77 6.28 2.98
C GLY A 160 0.38 5.62 3.03
N ALA A 161 -0.69 6.39 2.82
CA ALA A 161 -2.06 5.87 2.78
C ALA A 161 -2.26 4.88 1.61
N PHE A 162 -1.70 5.18 0.44
CA PHE A 162 -1.69 4.27 -0.70
C PHE A 162 -0.95 2.96 -0.37
N ILE A 163 0.25 3.01 0.21
CA ILE A 163 1.02 1.81 0.54
C ILE A 163 0.28 0.95 1.57
N VAL A 164 -0.32 1.57 2.58
CA VAL A 164 -1.11 0.86 3.59
C VAL A 164 -2.38 0.25 2.99
N SER A 165 -2.97 0.83 1.93
CA SER A 165 -4.10 0.22 1.22
C SER A 165 -3.74 -1.16 0.64
N ILE A 166 -2.51 -1.32 0.13
CA ILE A 166 -2.01 -2.60 -0.39
C ILE A 166 -1.91 -3.62 0.74
N LEU A 167 -1.36 -3.22 1.89
CA LEU A 167 -1.28 -4.09 3.07
C LEU A 167 -2.66 -4.47 3.60
N ALA A 168 -3.59 -3.52 3.65
CA ALA A 168 -4.98 -3.77 4.06
C ALA A 168 -5.67 -4.73 3.10
N ALA A 169 -5.42 -4.64 1.78
CA ALA A 169 -5.94 -5.58 0.80
C ALA A 169 -5.36 -7.00 1.00
N ILE A 170 -4.05 -7.11 1.26
CA ILE A 170 -3.41 -8.39 1.60
C ILE A 170 -4.01 -8.97 2.89
N LEU A 171 -4.28 -8.13 3.90
CA LEU A 171 -4.90 -8.54 5.15
C LEU A 171 -6.32 -9.06 4.95
N VAL A 172 -7.15 -8.36 4.16
CA VAL A 172 -8.50 -8.83 3.77
C VAL A 172 -8.41 -10.17 3.04
N HIS A 173 -7.47 -10.31 2.11
CA HIS A 173 -7.26 -11.57 1.40
C HIS A 173 -6.91 -12.73 2.35
N ASN A 174 -5.97 -12.49 3.27
CA ASN A 174 -5.56 -13.48 4.27
C ASN A 174 -6.69 -13.84 5.23
N LEU A 175 -7.52 -12.88 5.61
CA LEU A 175 -8.73 -13.10 6.42
C LEU A 175 -9.74 -14.01 5.73
N ARG A 176 -9.91 -13.87 4.42
CA ARG A 176 -10.82 -14.73 3.64
C ARG A 176 -10.30 -16.16 3.47
N ARG A 177 -8.98 -16.37 3.53
CA ARG A 177 -8.38 -17.71 3.51
C ARG A 177 -8.37 -18.37 4.88
N ALA A 178 -8.07 -17.60 5.91
CA ALA A 178 -7.97 -18.07 7.29
C ALA A 178 -8.47 -16.98 8.22
N PHE A 179 -9.71 -17.14 8.66
CA PHE A 179 -10.36 -16.20 9.55
C PHE A 179 -9.61 -16.08 10.88
N SER A 180 -9.45 -14.85 11.37
CA SER A 180 -8.79 -14.56 12.64
C SER A 180 -9.31 -13.25 13.22
N TRP A 181 -9.84 -13.29 14.44
CA TRP A 181 -10.32 -12.10 15.14
C TRP A 181 -9.23 -11.04 15.36
N LEU A 182 -7.99 -11.48 15.59
CA LEU A 182 -6.86 -10.56 15.69
C LEU A 182 -6.66 -9.77 14.39
N ARG A 183 -6.70 -10.46 13.24
CA ARG A 183 -6.57 -9.81 11.92
C ARG A 183 -7.73 -8.88 11.60
N ILE A 184 -8.95 -9.21 12.06
CA ILE A 184 -10.11 -8.30 11.98
C ILE A 184 -9.85 -7.04 12.82
N GLY A 185 -9.40 -7.19 14.06
CA GLY A 185 -9.04 -6.06 14.91
C GLY A 185 -7.96 -5.17 14.27
N VAL A 186 -6.91 -5.78 13.71
CA VAL A 186 -5.86 -5.05 12.98
C VAL A 186 -6.43 -4.34 11.75
N LEU A 187 -7.29 -4.98 10.96
CA LEU A 187 -7.92 -4.34 9.80
C LEU A 187 -8.77 -3.12 10.19
N CYS A 188 -9.57 -3.25 11.26
CA CYS A 188 -10.36 -2.17 11.82
C CYS A 188 -9.48 -1.00 12.24
N LEU A 189 -8.41 -1.28 13.01
CA LEU A 189 -7.46 -0.28 13.48
C LEU A 189 -6.76 0.42 12.31
N VAL A 190 -6.29 -0.33 11.31
CA VAL A 190 -5.65 0.24 10.12
C VAL A 190 -6.61 1.16 9.36
N CYS A 191 -7.86 0.74 9.13
CA CYS A 191 -8.85 1.58 8.47
C CYS A 191 -9.15 2.85 9.28
N CYS A 192 -9.27 2.73 10.61
CA CYS A 192 -9.46 3.86 11.50
C CYS A 192 -8.31 4.85 11.44
N MET A 193 -7.07 4.38 11.62
CA MET A 193 -5.88 5.22 11.65
C MET A 193 -5.62 5.89 10.31
N ILE A 194 -5.84 5.19 9.19
CA ILE A 194 -5.64 5.81 7.87
C ILE A 194 -6.73 6.82 7.56
N VAL A 195 -8.01 6.54 7.82
CA VAL A 195 -9.09 7.51 7.55
C VAL A 195 -8.96 8.75 8.43
N LEU A 196 -8.49 8.58 9.68
CA LEU A 196 -8.11 9.67 10.57
C LEU A 196 -7.02 10.57 9.96
N SER A 197 -6.10 9.98 9.20
CA SER A 197 -4.91 10.64 8.65
C SER A 197 -5.13 11.23 7.27
N ASP A 198 -5.93 10.55 6.46
CA ASP A 198 -6.18 10.85 5.06
C ASP A 198 -7.55 10.31 4.63
N ARG A 199 -8.54 11.20 4.55
CA ARG A 199 -9.91 10.85 4.16
C ARG A 199 -10.01 10.37 2.71
N ILE A 200 -9.03 10.67 1.86
CA ILE A 200 -9.03 10.23 0.45
C ILE A 200 -8.85 8.71 0.37
N PHE A 201 -8.31 8.07 1.41
CA PHE A 201 -8.25 6.61 1.54
C PHE A 201 -9.61 5.92 1.34
N VAL A 202 -10.72 6.59 1.65
CA VAL A 202 -12.07 6.06 1.39
C VAL A 202 -12.26 5.74 -0.09
N PHE A 203 -11.73 6.58 -0.98
CA PHE A 203 -11.85 6.41 -2.42
C PHE A 203 -10.84 5.41 -2.98
N TYR A 204 -9.61 5.37 -2.47
CA TYR A 204 -8.58 4.46 -2.97
C TYR A 204 -8.71 3.02 -2.46
N PHE A 205 -9.27 2.82 -1.26
CA PHE A 205 -9.36 1.51 -0.63
C PHE A 205 -10.77 1.11 -0.21
N VAL A 206 -11.43 1.92 0.63
CA VAL A 206 -12.66 1.49 1.31
C VAL A 206 -13.78 1.20 0.32
N ALA A 207 -14.13 2.16 -0.53
CA ALA A 207 -15.17 2.01 -1.54
C ALA A 207 -14.90 0.85 -2.52
N PRO A 208 -13.72 0.75 -3.18
CA PRO A 208 -13.46 -0.36 -4.10
C PRO A 208 -13.41 -1.72 -3.39
N MET A 209 -12.85 -1.79 -2.17
CA MET A 209 -12.79 -3.05 -1.42
C MET A 209 -14.17 -3.51 -0.96
N LEU A 210 -15.01 -2.60 -0.45
CA LEU A 210 -16.39 -2.92 -0.09
C LEU A 210 -17.19 -3.41 -1.30
N LEU A 211 -17.04 -2.75 -2.45
CA LEU A 211 -17.68 -3.18 -3.69
C LEU A 211 -17.26 -4.61 -4.07
N VAL A 212 -15.95 -4.92 -4.00
CA VAL A 212 -15.42 -6.26 -4.27
C VAL A 212 -15.98 -7.30 -3.30
N LEU A 213 -16.05 -6.98 -2.01
CA LEU A 213 -16.58 -7.89 -1.00
C LEU A 213 -18.08 -8.13 -1.16
N LEU A 214 -18.84 -7.10 -1.55
CA LEU A 214 -20.28 -7.21 -1.81
C LEU A 214 -20.57 -8.01 -3.08
N ILE A 215 -19.85 -7.75 -4.19
CA ILE A 215 -20.00 -8.51 -5.45
C ILE A 215 -19.69 -9.99 -5.24
N ARG A 216 -18.67 -10.31 -4.42
CA ARG A 216 -18.29 -11.70 -4.16
C ARG A 216 -19.28 -12.47 -3.28
N GLY A 217 -20.27 -11.79 -2.71
CA GLY A 217 -21.29 -12.39 -1.86
C GLY A 217 -20.74 -12.79 -0.48
N PRO A 218 -21.34 -12.33 0.63
CA PRO A 218 -21.06 -12.89 1.94
C PRO A 218 -21.79 -14.24 2.05
N HIS A 219 -21.23 -15.28 1.44
CA HIS A 219 -21.83 -16.62 1.48
C HIS A 219 -21.78 -17.25 2.88
N ASP A 220 -21.03 -16.68 3.82
CA ASP A 220 -20.99 -17.07 5.23
C ASP A 220 -20.90 -15.84 6.18
N ARG A 221 -21.17 -16.07 7.48
CA ARG A 221 -21.03 -15.04 8.53
C ARG A 221 -19.59 -14.49 8.61
N GLN A 222 -18.60 -15.27 8.18
CA GLN A 222 -17.19 -14.90 8.20
C GLN A 222 -16.85 -13.89 7.09
N GLY A 223 -17.59 -13.89 5.98
CA GLY A 223 -17.48 -12.93 4.88
C GLY A 223 -18.00 -11.53 5.21
N LEU A 224 -18.93 -11.41 6.16
CA LEU A 224 -19.43 -10.11 6.66
C LEU A 224 -18.45 -9.42 7.62
N ALA A 225 -17.60 -10.19 8.32
CA ALA A 225 -16.72 -9.62 9.34
C ALA A 225 -15.69 -8.61 8.76
N PRO A 226 -15.00 -8.87 7.63
CA PRO A 226 -14.15 -7.85 6.99
C PRO A 226 -14.91 -6.60 6.56
N ILE A 227 -16.14 -6.75 6.05
CA ILE A 227 -17.01 -5.63 5.67
C ILE A 227 -17.30 -4.76 6.91
N GLY A 228 -17.82 -5.39 7.97
CA GLY A 228 -18.13 -4.70 9.22
C GLY A 228 -16.90 -4.02 9.83
N SER A 229 -15.74 -4.67 9.76
CA SER A 229 -14.47 -4.11 10.23
C SER A 229 -14.03 -2.87 9.45
N ILE A 230 -14.10 -2.91 8.12
CA ILE A 230 -13.73 -1.77 7.26
C ILE A 230 -14.67 -0.60 7.52
N VAL A 231 -15.99 -0.86 7.55
CA VAL A 231 -17.02 0.17 7.80
C VAL A 231 -16.85 0.78 9.18
N LEU A 232 -16.74 -0.04 10.23
CA LEU A 232 -16.58 0.44 11.60
C LEU A 232 -15.30 1.26 11.75
N GLY A 233 -14.16 0.75 11.28
CA GLY A 233 -12.89 1.47 11.33
C GLY A 233 -12.97 2.81 10.59
N THR A 234 -13.56 2.81 9.40
CA THR A 234 -13.74 4.04 8.60
C THR A 234 -14.60 5.08 9.32
N ILE A 235 -15.75 4.67 9.87
CA ILE A 235 -16.66 5.57 10.59
C ILE A 235 -15.95 6.16 11.81
N VAL A 236 -15.32 5.32 12.63
CA VAL A 236 -14.60 5.78 13.83
C VAL A 236 -13.46 6.72 13.46
N GLY A 237 -12.65 6.37 12.45
CA GLY A 237 -11.57 7.22 11.96
C GLY A 237 -12.07 8.58 11.46
N TRP A 238 -13.21 8.60 10.75
CA TRP A 238 -13.83 9.83 10.28
C TRP A 238 -14.29 10.74 11.43
N PHE A 239 -15.01 10.18 12.40
CA PHE A 239 -15.44 10.94 13.58
C PHE A 239 -14.25 11.46 14.40
N LEU A 240 -13.21 10.65 14.59
CA LEU A 240 -11.99 11.09 15.28
C LEU A 240 -11.28 12.21 14.52
N ALA A 241 -11.31 12.18 13.18
CA ALA A 241 -10.73 13.25 12.36
C ALA A 241 -11.45 14.58 12.54
N ASP A 242 -12.77 14.56 12.75
CA ASP A 242 -13.56 15.76 13.02
C ASP A 242 -13.36 16.30 14.46
N LEU A 243 -12.86 15.46 15.38
CA LEU A 243 -12.49 15.86 16.73
C LEU A 243 -11.08 16.43 16.84
N LEU A 244 -10.25 16.32 15.79
CA LEU A 244 -8.91 16.90 15.80
C LEU A 244 -8.99 18.44 15.84
N PRO A 245 -8.42 19.08 16.87
CA PRO A 245 -8.47 20.53 17.00
C PRO A 245 -7.66 21.21 15.89
N HIS A 246 -8.08 22.41 15.50
CA HIS A 246 -7.33 23.29 14.58
C HIS A 246 -7.00 22.69 13.20
N GLN A 247 -7.89 21.86 12.64
CA GLN A 247 -7.87 21.66 11.19
C GLN A 247 -8.19 22.99 10.52
N GLN A 248 -7.33 23.41 9.59
CA GLN A 248 -7.65 24.55 8.76
C GLN A 248 -9.03 24.32 8.15
N PRO A 249 -9.98 25.26 8.30
CA PRO A 249 -11.30 25.08 7.74
C PRO A 249 -11.12 24.82 6.25
N LEU A 250 -11.69 23.71 5.77
CA LEU A 250 -11.71 23.39 4.35
C LEU A 250 -12.14 24.66 3.60
N PRO A 251 -11.34 25.16 2.63
CA PRO A 251 -11.79 26.28 1.83
C PRO A 251 -13.16 25.89 1.28
N ARG A 252 -14.18 26.74 1.48
CA ARG A 252 -15.56 26.42 1.08
C ARG A 252 -15.52 25.89 -0.34
N ILE A 253 -15.88 24.61 -0.49
CA ILE A 253 -15.93 23.97 -1.79
C ILE A 253 -17.16 24.55 -2.48
N GLU A 254 -16.97 25.64 -3.22
CA GLU A 254 -18.01 26.10 -4.13
C GLU A 254 -18.22 25.03 -5.19
N PHE A 255 -19.47 24.61 -5.41
CA PHE A 255 -19.81 23.61 -6.43
C PHE A 255 -19.29 23.98 -7.82
N SER A 256 -19.20 25.28 -8.11
CA SER A 256 -18.57 25.83 -9.32
C SER A 256 -17.11 25.42 -9.49
N ASN A 257 -16.38 25.26 -8.38
CA ASN A 257 -14.98 24.89 -8.35
C ASN A 257 -14.76 23.37 -8.25
N ILE A 258 -15.81 22.57 -8.00
CA ILE A 258 -15.69 21.10 -7.95
C ILE A 258 -15.26 20.58 -9.31
N THR A 259 -15.91 21.01 -10.40
CA THR A 259 -15.55 20.54 -11.74
C THR A 259 -14.12 20.91 -12.10
N THR A 260 -13.69 22.14 -11.79
CA THR A 260 -12.33 22.61 -12.01
C THR A 260 -11.31 21.85 -11.16
N ARG A 261 -11.63 21.56 -9.89
CA ARG A 261 -10.77 20.76 -8.99
C ARG A 261 -10.73 19.29 -9.37
N VAL A 262 -11.83 18.71 -9.84
CA VAL A 262 -11.88 17.34 -10.38
C VAL A 262 -11.11 17.27 -11.70
N MET A 263 -11.18 18.28 -12.57
CA MET A 263 -10.36 18.37 -13.78
C MET A 263 -8.87 18.58 -13.46
N LEU A 264 -8.55 19.41 -12.45
CA LEU A 264 -7.18 19.59 -11.97
C LEU A 264 -6.65 18.30 -11.34
N PHE A 265 -7.45 17.66 -10.48
CA PHE A 265 -7.11 16.37 -9.91
C PHE A 265 -6.96 15.30 -10.98
N ALA A 266 -7.90 15.18 -11.93
CA ALA A 266 -7.81 14.21 -13.03
C ALA A 266 -6.68 14.52 -14.03
N SER A 267 -6.26 15.78 -14.16
CA SER A 267 -5.08 16.16 -14.97
C SER A 267 -3.76 16.04 -14.21
N GLN A 268 -3.79 16.02 -12.88
CA GLN A 268 -2.63 15.78 -12.01
C GLN A 268 -2.46 14.31 -11.62
N VAL A 269 -3.55 13.56 -11.50
CA VAL A 269 -3.60 12.10 -11.46
C VAL A 269 -3.21 11.65 -12.85
N ASP A 270 -1.91 11.53 -13.05
CA ASP A 270 -1.33 11.04 -14.28
C ASP A 270 -1.98 9.68 -14.60
N ALA A 271 -2.24 9.39 -15.88
CA ALA A 271 -2.90 8.15 -16.28
C ALA A 271 -2.17 6.92 -15.71
N SER A 272 -0.87 7.04 -15.45
CA SER A 272 -0.04 6.05 -14.76
C SER A 272 -0.46 5.77 -13.32
N THR A 273 -0.97 6.75 -12.56
CA THR A 273 -1.41 6.59 -11.17
C THR A 273 -2.79 5.94 -11.11
N PHE A 274 -3.71 6.37 -11.99
CA PHE A 274 -5.03 5.75 -12.10
C PHE A 274 -4.92 4.29 -12.58
N VAL A 275 -4.19 4.05 -13.67
CA VAL A 275 -3.92 2.70 -14.19
C VAL A 275 -3.11 1.90 -13.16
N GLY A 276 -2.10 2.48 -12.53
CA GLY A 276 -1.26 1.81 -11.53
C GLY A 276 -1.98 1.45 -10.23
N THR A 277 -3.08 2.11 -9.89
CA THR A 277 -3.85 1.84 -8.65
C THR A 277 -5.05 0.96 -8.92
N ILE A 278 -5.84 1.30 -9.95
CA ILE A 278 -7.09 0.61 -10.26
C ILE A 278 -6.85 -0.69 -11.02
N THR A 279 -5.85 -0.75 -11.91
CA THR A 279 -5.59 -1.97 -12.69
C THR A 279 -5.12 -3.11 -11.78
N PRO A 280 -4.17 -2.94 -10.85
CA PRO A 280 -3.81 -4.02 -9.93
C PRO A 280 -4.97 -4.40 -9.01
N ALA A 281 -5.76 -3.45 -8.51
CA ALA A 281 -6.94 -3.74 -7.70
C ALA A 281 -7.96 -4.58 -8.48
N ILE A 282 -8.28 -4.20 -9.73
CA ILE A 282 -9.19 -4.95 -10.60
C ILE A 282 -8.59 -6.31 -10.99
N VAL A 283 -7.33 -6.37 -11.43
CA VAL A 283 -6.65 -7.63 -11.83
C VAL A 283 -6.56 -8.60 -10.66
N PHE A 284 -6.24 -8.10 -9.46
CA PHE A 284 -6.25 -8.89 -8.23
C PHE A 284 -7.67 -9.38 -7.90
N CYS A 285 -8.70 -8.58 -8.14
CA CYS A 285 -10.07 -9.00 -7.87
C CYS A 285 -10.62 -10.00 -8.92
N VAL A 286 -10.28 -9.82 -10.19
CA VAL A 286 -10.77 -10.64 -11.31
C VAL A 286 -10.04 -11.99 -11.40
N ARG A 287 -8.70 -12.02 -11.30
CA ARG A 287 -7.96 -13.29 -11.45
C ARG A 287 -8.18 -14.23 -10.27
N PHE A 288 -8.38 -13.68 -9.07
CA PHE A 288 -8.73 -14.50 -7.89
C PHE A 288 -10.13 -15.11 -7.99
N GLN A 289 -11.05 -14.56 -8.78
CA GLN A 289 -12.36 -15.14 -9.05
C GLN A 289 -12.21 -16.51 -9.74
N PHE A 290 -11.29 -16.62 -10.69
CA PHE A 290 -11.00 -17.88 -11.38
C PHE A 290 -10.38 -18.93 -10.45
N CYS A 291 -9.41 -18.57 -9.61
CA CYS A 291 -8.75 -19.55 -8.74
C CYS A 291 -9.65 -20.07 -7.60
N THR A 292 -10.54 -19.24 -7.02
CA THR A 292 -11.47 -19.72 -5.97
C THR A 292 -12.63 -20.54 -6.54
N CYS A 293 -13.12 -20.24 -7.74
CA CYS A 293 -14.12 -21.08 -8.40
C CYS A 293 -13.56 -22.45 -8.83
N VAL A 294 -12.29 -22.52 -9.22
CA VAL A 294 -11.65 -23.79 -9.61
C VAL A 294 -11.28 -24.66 -8.40
N THR A 295 -10.93 -24.07 -7.26
CA THR A 295 -10.57 -24.84 -6.04
C THR A 295 -11.74 -25.13 -5.11
N GLY A 296 -12.76 -24.26 -5.08
CA GLY A 296 -13.96 -24.42 -4.26
C GLY A 296 -14.95 -25.49 -4.73
N ASN A 297 -14.74 -26.10 -5.90
CA ASN A 297 -15.60 -27.14 -6.46
C ASN A 297 -14.99 -28.56 -6.43
N GLN A 298 -13.90 -28.79 -5.66
CA GLN A 298 -13.30 -30.12 -5.50
C GLN A 298 -14.05 -31.07 -4.56
N SER A 299 -15.38 -30.96 -4.49
CA SER A 299 -16.26 -32.06 -4.08
C SER A 299 -17.28 -32.47 -5.16
N VAL A 300 -17.19 -31.90 -6.36
CA VAL A 300 -17.73 -32.58 -7.54
C VAL A 300 -16.63 -33.49 -8.05
N SER A 301 -16.77 -34.77 -7.73
CA SER A 301 -16.08 -35.86 -8.42
C SER A 301 -16.39 -35.78 -9.91
N ILE A 302 -15.62 -34.97 -10.64
CA ILE A 302 -15.45 -35.13 -12.07
C ILE A 302 -14.73 -36.47 -12.20
N GLY A 303 -15.51 -37.53 -12.40
CA GLY A 303 -14.99 -38.81 -12.83
C GLY A 303 -14.04 -38.52 -13.97
N CYS A 304 -12.78 -38.92 -13.79
CA CYS A 304 -11.80 -38.93 -14.85
C CYS A 304 -12.44 -39.62 -16.06
N LEU A 305 -12.84 -38.83 -17.05
CA LEU A 305 -13.03 -39.33 -18.40
C LEU A 305 -11.66 -39.86 -18.80
N ALA A 306 -11.50 -41.17 -18.64
CA ALA A 306 -10.43 -41.91 -19.25
C ALA A 306 -10.38 -41.53 -20.73
N PRO A 307 -9.18 -41.32 -21.31
CA PRO A 307 -9.06 -41.11 -22.74
C PRO A 307 -9.71 -42.32 -23.45
N PRO A 308 -10.47 -42.10 -24.55
CA PRO A 308 -11.07 -43.20 -25.28
C PRO A 308 -9.94 -44.10 -25.76
N ARG A 309 -9.92 -45.33 -25.25
CA ARG A 309 -9.18 -46.41 -25.89
C ARG A 309 -9.76 -46.55 -27.28
N CYS A 310 -8.96 -46.23 -28.30
CA CYS A 310 -9.20 -46.66 -29.67
C CYS A 310 -9.40 -48.18 -29.66
N TRP A 311 -10.65 -48.60 -29.78
CA TRP A 311 -11.01 -49.91 -30.29
C TRP A 311 -11.40 -49.69 -31.74
N LEU A 312 -10.49 -50.05 -32.66
CA LEU A 312 -10.77 -50.75 -33.92
C LEU A 312 -9.44 -50.91 -34.69
N GLN A 313 -9.12 -52.20 -34.91
CA GLN A 313 -8.01 -52.83 -35.62
C GLN A 313 -6.69 -52.97 -34.87
#